data_AF-A0A933DNA6-F1
#
_entry.id   AF-A0A933DNA6-F1
#
_cell.length_a   1.000
_cell.length_b   1.000
_cell.length_c   1.000
_cell.angle_alpha   90.00
_cell.angle_beta   90.00
_cell.angle_gamma   90.00
#
_symmetry.space_group_name_H-M   'P 1'
#
loop_
_entity.id
_entity.type
_entity.pdbx_description
1 polymer ?
#
loop_
_entity_poly.entity_id
_entity_poly.type
_entity_poly.pdbx_seq_one_letter_code
_entity_poly.pdbx_strand_id
1 'polypeptide(L)'
;MKKNISYFFFFVFLILFVGILVAVSQLSQSQTAQSRADLATAAKNCNISQQEVNLDSEEKKFISLLNKYRKQNKRKTVKQDDTLTKAAAWMSSDMAANDSFDHIDSLRRTAPERLSDCGHAQDAGAKENIANAYETADEVMKAWQKSKEHDRAMKTDNIKYIGVARHYDRNSQFGWYWTLDMGTKGKGGKKDSGDDNSDEVTPTPKNQGKDGDKKEGKGKKDGTTKEPTATATVTPTPTPSGTRLKLSVKIPGIGGSGNRRPFDQERDIEVFVSDRNDTQVADAIGTLTFDGSNFYVGEIDSGVTLPGGAYIIRVRMDNTLRKVVSGQFVQIKEATVNALPQITLYQGDFDQNNRVDIRDYNIFAKCLEECDEGAVVDLNSDGKIDILDFNLLNEVFTTQQGA
;
A
#
# COMPACT_ATOMS: atom_id res chain seq x y z
N MET A 1 -22.76 54.79 -42.99
CA MET A 1 -21.53 54.04 -43.36
C MET A 1 -20.69 53.56 -42.16
N LYS A 2 -20.59 54.27 -41.02
CA LYS A 2 -19.70 53.85 -39.91
C LYS A 2 -20.12 52.58 -39.12
N LYS A 3 -21.41 52.22 -39.07
CA LYS A 3 -21.88 51.01 -38.34
C LYS A 3 -21.60 49.69 -39.05
N ASN A 4 -21.53 49.66 -40.38
CA ASN A 4 -21.36 48.41 -41.14
C ASN A 4 -19.90 47.92 -41.17
N ILE A 5 -18.94 48.83 -40.99
CA ILE A 5 -17.52 48.49 -40.92
C ILE A 5 -17.21 47.72 -39.62
N SER A 6 -17.88 48.05 -38.51
CA SER A 6 -17.66 47.39 -37.21
C SER A 6 -18.12 45.94 -37.20
N TYR A 7 -19.23 45.61 -37.88
CA TYR A 7 -19.72 44.22 -37.98
C TYR A 7 -18.84 43.38 -38.92
N PHE A 8 -18.33 43.99 -39.99
CA PHE A 8 -17.42 43.30 -40.92
C PHE A 8 -16.12 42.88 -40.23
N PHE A 9 -15.50 43.77 -39.44
CA PHE A 9 -14.29 43.42 -38.68
C PHE A 9 -14.54 42.38 -37.59
N PHE A 10 -15.71 42.41 -36.92
CA PHE A 10 -16.06 41.42 -35.89
C PHE A 10 -16.26 40.02 -36.49
N PHE A 11 -16.91 39.91 -37.65
CA PHE A 11 -17.12 38.63 -38.34
C PHE A 11 -15.82 38.03 -38.90
N VAL A 12 -14.92 38.87 -39.44
CA VAL A 12 -13.61 38.42 -39.92
C VAL A 12 -12.74 37.91 -38.76
N PHE A 13 -12.76 38.59 -37.60
CA PHE A 13 -12.04 38.14 -36.41
C PHE A 13 -12.59 36.81 -35.87
N LEU A 14 -13.91 36.63 -35.84
CA LEU A 14 -14.54 35.39 -35.37
C LEU A 14 -14.16 34.19 -36.25
N ILE A 15 -14.16 34.35 -37.58
CA ILE A 15 -13.79 33.29 -38.52
C ILE A 15 -12.30 32.94 -38.40
N LEU A 16 -11.42 33.93 -38.23
CA LEU A 16 -9.99 33.70 -37.97
C LEU A 16 -9.76 32.96 -36.64
N PHE A 17 -10.48 33.34 -35.57
CA PHE A 17 -10.34 32.70 -34.26
C PHE A 17 -10.83 31.24 -34.27
N VAL A 18 -11.98 30.98 -34.90
CA VAL A 18 -12.50 29.61 -35.07
C VAL A 18 -11.57 28.78 -35.96
N GLY A 19 -11.04 29.35 -37.04
CA GLY A 19 -10.07 28.68 -37.91
C GLY A 19 -8.78 28.29 -37.18
N ILE A 20 -8.26 29.17 -36.31
CA ILE A 20 -7.09 28.89 -35.48
C ILE A 20 -7.40 27.79 -34.45
N LEU A 21 -8.56 27.83 -33.78
CA LEU A 21 -8.99 26.79 -32.85
C LEU A 21 -9.15 25.41 -33.51
N VAL A 22 -9.70 25.37 -34.73
CA VAL A 22 -9.83 24.12 -35.51
C VAL A 22 -8.45 23.61 -35.96
N ALA A 23 -7.56 24.50 -36.42
CA ALA A 23 -6.20 24.10 -36.80
C ALA A 23 -5.39 23.58 -35.59
N VAL A 24 -5.49 24.23 -34.42
CA VAL A 24 -4.82 23.80 -33.17
C VAL A 24 -5.36 22.46 -32.68
N SER A 25 -6.68 22.23 -32.78
CA SER A 25 -7.27 20.93 -32.41
C SER A 25 -6.88 19.81 -33.39
N GLN A 26 -6.79 20.09 -34.69
CA GLN A 26 -6.30 19.11 -35.69
C GLN A 26 -4.81 18.80 -35.54
N LEU A 27 -3.97 19.80 -35.24
CA LEU A 27 -2.55 19.61 -34.92
C LEU A 27 -2.36 18.76 -33.65
N SER A 28 -3.17 18.98 -32.63
CA SER A 28 -3.14 18.21 -31.38
C SER A 28 -3.57 16.75 -31.59
N GLN A 29 -4.60 16.51 -32.40
CA GLN A 29 -5.05 15.15 -32.76
C GLN A 29 -4.00 14.41 -33.59
N SER A 30 -3.33 15.09 -34.53
CA SER A 30 -2.28 14.48 -35.36
C SER A 30 -1.04 14.09 -34.55
N GLN A 31 -0.63 14.91 -33.57
CA GLN A 31 0.49 14.57 -32.67
C GLN A 31 0.15 13.37 -31.77
N THR A 32 -1.10 13.30 -31.29
CA THR A 32 -1.58 12.18 -30.46
C THR A 32 -1.60 10.87 -31.25
N ALA A 33 -2.07 10.89 -32.51
CA ALA A 33 -2.11 9.71 -33.37
C ALA A 33 -0.70 9.18 -33.71
N GLN A 34 0.26 10.08 -33.94
CA GLN A 34 1.65 9.71 -34.21
C GLN A 34 2.34 9.14 -32.96
N SER A 35 2.10 9.71 -31.77
CA SER A 35 2.60 9.16 -30.49
C SER A 35 2.07 7.75 -30.20
N ARG A 36 0.80 7.46 -30.55
CA ARG A 36 0.20 6.13 -30.39
C ARG A 36 0.75 5.12 -31.41
N ALA A 37 1.05 5.54 -32.63
CA ALA A 37 1.65 4.67 -33.65
C ALA A 37 3.12 4.34 -33.36
N ASP A 38 3.87 5.29 -32.79
CA ASP A 38 5.26 5.08 -32.35
C ASP A 38 5.31 4.18 -31.09
N LEU A 39 4.36 4.32 -30.15
CA LEU A 39 4.16 3.36 -29.05
C LEU A 39 3.77 1.96 -29.55
N ALA A 40 2.90 1.86 -30.55
CA ALA A 40 2.45 0.58 -31.11
C ALA A 40 3.55 -0.15 -31.90
N THR A 41 4.50 0.57 -32.48
CA THR A 41 5.65 -0.02 -33.18
C THR A 41 6.78 -0.37 -32.18
N ALA A 42 6.91 0.39 -31.09
CA ALA A 42 7.74 0.08 -29.93
C ALA A 42 7.13 -0.99 -28.98
N ALA A 43 5.92 -1.49 -29.27
CA ALA A 43 5.21 -2.48 -28.46
C ALA A 43 5.51 -3.94 -28.86
N LYS A 44 6.05 -4.21 -30.04
CA LYS A 44 6.45 -5.59 -30.42
C LYS A 44 7.72 -6.09 -29.72
N ASN A 45 8.50 -5.19 -29.14
CA ASN A 45 9.64 -5.51 -28.31
C ASN A 45 9.36 -5.02 -26.89
N CYS A 46 9.90 -5.69 -25.88
CA CYS A 46 9.73 -5.28 -24.50
C CYS A 46 10.61 -4.05 -24.21
N ASN A 47 10.23 -2.90 -24.75
CA ASN A 47 11.00 -1.68 -24.59
C ASN A 47 10.77 -1.08 -23.20
N ILE A 48 11.48 -1.65 -22.24
CA ILE A 48 11.45 -1.24 -20.84
C ILE A 48 12.76 -0.54 -20.46
N SER A 49 12.69 0.38 -19.49
CA SER A 49 13.87 1.14 -19.07
C SER A 49 14.94 0.21 -18.48
N GLN A 50 16.23 0.55 -18.67
CA GLN A 50 17.32 -0.22 -18.07
C GLN A 50 17.25 -0.23 -16.54
N GLN A 51 16.61 0.77 -15.94
CA GLN A 51 16.39 0.85 -14.50
C GLN A 51 15.46 -0.25 -14.01
N GLU A 52 14.40 -0.59 -14.75
CA GLU A 52 13.45 -1.65 -14.40
C GLU A 52 13.98 -3.07 -14.68
N VAL A 53 15.03 -3.19 -15.50
CA VAL A 53 15.74 -4.47 -15.69
C VAL A 53 16.77 -4.71 -14.58
N ASN A 54 17.24 -3.65 -13.93
CA ASN A 54 18.21 -3.76 -12.84
C ASN A 54 17.50 -4.18 -11.55
N LEU A 55 17.85 -5.36 -11.04
CA LEU A 55 17.19 -5.89 -9.85
C LEU A 55 17.33 -4.96 -8.62
N ASP A 56 16.21 -4.66 -7.98
CA ASP A 56 16.16 -3.96 -6.70
C ASP A 56 16.47 -4.89 -5.51
N SER A 57 16.38 -4.35 -4.28
CA SER A 57 16.69 -5.13 -3.06
C SER A 57 15.72 -6.27 -2.81
N GLU A 58 14.43 -6.08 -3.08
CA GLU A 58 13.40 -7.10 -2.86
C GLU A 58 13.45 -8.17 -3.95
N GLU A 59 13.70 -7.83 -5.21
CA GLU A 59 13.87 -8.80 -6.29
C GLU A 59 15.10 -9.71 -6.06
N LYS A 60 16.23 -9.14 -5.60
CA LYS A 60 17.42 -9.92 -5.19
C LYS A 60 17.14 -10.83 -3.99
N LYS A 61 16.40 -10.31 -3.01
CA LYS A 61 15.96 -11.07 -1.83
C LYS A 61 15.04 -12.21 -2.25
N PHE A 62 14.13 -11.99 -3.18
CA PHE A 62 13.23 -13.01 -3.72
C PHE A 62 14.01 -14.16 -4.37
N ILE A 63 15.00 -13.87 -5.20
CA ILE A 63 15.88 -14.90 -5.82
C ILE A 63 16.54 -15.77 -4.74
N SER A 64 17.02 -15.14 -3.66
CA SER A 64 17.64 -15.83 -2.52
C SER A 64 16.64 -16.73 -1.79
N LEU A 65 15.43 -16.23 -1.53
CA LEU A 65 14.34 -16.99 -0.92
C LEU A 65 13.91 -18.19 -1.78
N LEU A 66 13.73 -17.98 -3.08
CA LEU A 66 13.36 -19.03 -4.03
C LEU A 66 14.44 -20.13 -4.09
N ASN A 67 15.72 -19.76 -4.15
CA ASN A 67 16.81 -20.73 -4.16
C ASN A 67 16.90 -21.52 -2.85
N LYS A 68 16.68 -20.88 -1.69
CA LYS A 68 16.56 -21.56 -0.40
C LYS A 68 15.38 -22.54 -0.39
N TYR A 69 14.22 -22.12 -0.87
CA TYR A 69 13.01 -22.94 -0.94
C TYR A 69 13.17 -24.13 -1.88
N ARG A 70 13.79 -23.92 -3.05
CA ARG A 70 14.10 -24.99 -4.00
C ARG A 70 15.05 -26.02 -3.38
N LYS A 71 16.12 -25.59 -2.69
CA LYS A 71 17.01 -26.50 -1.95
C LYS A 71 16.27 -27.31 -0.89
N GLN A 72 15.41 -26.67 -0.09
CA GLN A 72 14.57 -27.37 0.92
C GLN A 72 13.68 -28.45 0.29
N ASN A 73 13.20 -28.21 -0.93
CA ASN A 73 12.38 -29.14 -1.70
C ASN A 73 13.20 -30.06 -2.63
N LYS A 74 14.51 -30.21 -2.40
CA LYS A 74 15.42 -31.07 -3.18
C LYS A 74 15.45 -30.73 -4.68
N ARG A 75 15.23 -29.47 -5.03
CA ARG A 75 15.34 -28.92 -6.39
C ARG A 75 16.67 -28.18 -6.57
N LYS A 76 17.18 -28.16 -7.79
CA LYS A 76 18.37 -27.38 -8.15
C LYS A 76 18.09 -25.89 -8.06
N THR A 77 19.07 -25.10 -7.65
CA THR A 77 18.97 -23.64 -7.69
C THR A 77 18.85 -23.13 -9.13
N VAL A 78 18.27 -21.95 -9.27
CA VAL A 78 18.11 -21.22 -10.52
C VAL A 78 19.09 -20.05 -10.58
N LYS A 79 19.47 -19.67 -11.80
CA LYS A 79 20.28 -18.49 -12.11
C LYS A 79 19.38 -17.39 -12.66
N GLN A 80 19.69 -16.12 -12.37
CA GLN A 80 18.96 -15.03 -13.02
C GLN A 80 19.35 -14.92 -14.50
N ASP A 81 18.39 -14.53 -15.34
CA ASP A 81 18.55 -14.30 -16.76
C ASP A 81 17.91 -12.96 -17.17
N ASP A 82 18.69 -12.08 -17.77
CA ASP A 82 18.25 -10.72 -18.11
C ASP A 82 17.08 -10.69 -19.11
N THR A 83 16.96 -11.68 -19.99
CA THR A 83 15.87 -11.70 -20.97
C THR A 83 14.55 -12.11 -20.33
N LEU A 84 14.59 -13.01 -19.35
CA LEU A 84 13.43 -13.30 -18.50
C LEU A 84 13.11 -12.09 -17.59
N THR A 85 14.10 -11.45 -16.97
CA THR A 85 13.87 -10.26 -16.11
C THR A 85 13.21 -9.14 -16.90
N LYS A 86 13.66 -8.91 -18.14
CA LYS A 86 13.07 -7.91 -19.03
C LYS A 86 11.59 -8.18 -19.35
N ALA A 87 11.21 -9.44 -19.49
CA ALA A 87 9.83 -9.83 -19.72
C ALA A 87 8.96 -9.69 -18.47
N ALA A 88 9.49 -10.11 -17.32
CA ALA A 88 8.83 -9.93 -16.04
C ALA A 88 8.59 -8.44 -15.74
N ALA A 89 9.59 -7.59 -15.99
CA ALA A 89 9.50 -6.16 -15.76
C ALA A 89 8.46 -5.51 -16.68
N TRP A 90 8.43 -5.90 -17.96
CA TRP A 90 7.37 -5.46 -18.87
C TRP A 90 6.00 -5.84 -18.32
N MET A 91 5.82 -7.09 -17.90
CA MET A 91 4.53 -7.58 -17.45
C MET A 91 4.07 -6.88 -16.17
N SER A 92 4.96 -6.66 -15.20
CA SER A 92 4.65 -5.95 -13.97
C SER A 92 4.26 -4.49 -14.24
N SER A 93 4.97 -3.81 -15.15
CA SER A 93 4.62 -2.45 -15.57
C SER A 93 3.31 -2.40 -16.36
N ASP A 94 3.07 -3.37 -17.25
CA ASP A 94 1.85 -3.46 -18.06
C ASP A 94 0.61 -3.68 -17.20
N MET A 95 0.69 -4.59 -16.22
CA MET A 95 -0.40 -4.82 -15.28
C MET A 95 -0.71 -3.58 -14.45
N ALA A 96 0.32 -2.86 -14.00
CA ALA A 96 0.17 -1.62 -13.25
C ALA A 96 -0.46 -0.50 -14.09
N ALA A 97 -0.01 -0.33 -15.34
CA ALA A 97 -0.49 0.73 -16.23
C ALA A 97 -1.93 0.53 -16.72
N ASN A 98 -2.43 -0.71 -16.69
CA ASN A 98 -3.75 -1.07 -17.24
C ASN A 98 -4.74 -1.56 -16.17
N ASP A 99 -4.38 -1.51 -14.88
CA ASP A 99 -5.18 -2.07 -13.78
C ASP A 99 -5.63 -3.52 -14.06
N SER A 100 -4.73 -4.32 -14.63
CA SER A 100 -5.02 -5.68 -15.05
C SER A 100 -4.32 -6.71 -14.16
N PHE A 101 -4.87 -7.92 -14.12
CA PHE A 101 -4.26 -9.07 -13.45
C PHE A 101 -4.57 -10.34 -14.25
N ASP A 102 -3.86 -10.50 -15.35
CA ASP A 102 -4.00 -11.61 -16.31
C ASP A 102 -2.60 -12.06 -16.74
N HIS A 103 -2.44 -13.30 -17.21
CA HIS A 103 -1.21 -13.78 -17.82
C HIS A 103 -1.02 -13.29 -19.28
N ILE A 104 -2.09 -12.76 -19.88
CA ILE A 104 -2.10 -12.10 -21.18
C ILE A 104 -1.88 -10.60 -20.99
N ASP A 105 -0.84 -10.05 -21.62
CA ASP A 105 -0.56 -8.62 -21.53
C ASP A 105 -1.52 -7.76 -22.39
N SER A 106 -1.45 -6.43 -22.23
CA SER A 106 -2.29 -5.48 -22.97
C SER A 106 -2.15 -5.55 -24.50
N LEU A 107 -1.07 -6.17 -24.99
CA LEU A 107 -0.81 -6.42 -26.40
C LEU A 107 -1.32 -7.77 -26.89
N ARG A 108 -2.04 -8.49 -26.03
CA ARG A 108 -2.60 -9.83 -26.26
C ARG A 108 -1.55 -10.92 -26.43
N ARG A 109 -0.40 -10.79 -25.77
CA ARG A 109 0.65 -11.81 -25.76
C ARG A 109 0.53 -12.69 -24.53
N THR A 110 0.57 -13.99 -24.76
CA THR A 110 0.84 -14.99 -23.71
C THR A 110 2.27 -14.84 -23.17
N ALA A 111 2.55 -15.42 -21.99
CA ALA A 111 3.92 -15.39 -21.45
C ALA A 111 4.98 -15.91 -22.44
N PRO A 112 4.84 -17.06 -23.13
CA PRO A 112 5.83 -17.50 -24.11
C PRO A 112 6.03 -16.54 -25.29
N GLU A 113 4.97 -15.89 -25.76
CA GLU A 113 5.06 -14.87 -26.83
C GLU A 113 5.79 -13.63 -26.34
N ARG A 114 5.44 -13.13 -25.15
CA ARG A 114 6.11 -12.00 -24.50
C ARG A 114 7.59 -12.30 -24.26
N LEU A 115 7.93 -13.47 -23.73
CA LEU A 115 9.32 -13.92 -23.55
C LEU A 115 10.11 -13.83 -24.88
N SER A 116 9.52 -14.36 -25.97
CA SER A 116 10.13 -14.31 -27.31
C SER A 116 10.34 -12.87 -27.80
N ASP A 117 9.33 -12.01 -27.65
CA ASP A 117 9.37 -10.60 -28.01
C ASP A 117 10.36 -9.78 -27.15
N CYS A 118 10.65 -10.23 -25.93
CA CYS A 118 11.69 -9.66 -25.08
C CYS A 118 13.10 -10.17 -25.41
N GLY A 119 13.23 -11.05 -26.40
CA GLY A 119 14.50 -11.62 -26.85
C GLY A 119 14.94 -12.89 -26.11
N HIS A 120 14.06 -13.51 -25.33
CA HIS A 120 14.30 -14.84 -24.77
C HIS A 120 14.12 -15.91 -25.86
N ALA A 121 14.94 -16.96 -25.83
CA ALA A 121 14.81 -18.05 -26.78
C ALA A 121 13.50 -18.82 -26.55
N GLN A 122 12.93 -19.41 -27.61
CA GLN A 122 11.72 -20.24 -27.45
C GLN A 122 11.93 -21.35 -26.40
N ASP A 123 11.10 -21.28 -25.38
CA ASP A 123 11.16 -22.14 -24.20
C ASP A 123 9.77 -22.70 -23.88
N ALA A 124 9.46 -23.87 -24.46
CA ALA A 124 8.22 -24.59 -24.19
C ALA A 124 8.09 -25.04 -22.72
N GLY A 125 9.19 -25.02 -21.96
CA GLY A 125 9.20 -25.33 -20.54
C GLY A 125 8.89 -24.13 -19.65
N ALA A 126 8.74 -22.92 -20.21
CA ALA A 126 8.57 -21.71 -19.43
C ALA A 126 7.34 -21.75 -18.51
N LYS A 127 7.43 -21.07 -17.38
CA LYS A 127 6.36 -20.91 -16.39
C LYS A 127 6.34 -19.46 -15.94
N GLU A 128 5.17 -18.98 -15.55
CA GLU A 128 5.00 -17.64 -15.00
C GLU A 128 4.20 -17.74 -13.71
N ASN A 129 4.63 -16.99 -12.70
CA ASN A 129 3.79 -16.60 -11.58
C ASN A 129 3.62 -15.08 -11.62
N ILE A 130 2.41 -14.60 -11.40
CA ILE A 130 2.12 -13.17 -11.18
C ILE A 130 1.51 -12.98 -9.80
N ALA A 131 1.72 -11.80 -9.23
CA ALA A 131 1.04 -11.37 -8.01
C ALA A 131 0.87 -9.86 -8.03
N ASN A 132 -0.03 -9.36 -7.20
CA ASN A 132 -0.20 -7.93 -6.97
C ASN A 132 -0.34 -7.67 -5.47
N ALA A 133 -0.27 -6.40 -5.09
CA ALA A 133 -0.42 -5.87 -3.74
C ALA A 133 0.62 -6.29 -2.69
N TYR A 134 1.55 -7.20 -2.99
CA TYR A 134 2.66 -7.50 -2.09
C TYR A 134 3.80 -6.51 -2.28
N GLU A 135 4.25 -5.84 -1.22
CA GLU A 135 5.39 -4.94 -1.31
C GLU A 135 6.71 -5.71 -1.29
N THR A 136 6.80 -6.74 -0.45
CA THR A 136 8.06 -7.39 -0.12
C THR A 136 8.21 -8.79 -0.70
N ALA A 137 9.47 -9.20 -0.88
CA ALA A 137 9.85 -10.53 -1.33
C ALA A 137 9.35 -11.65 -0.40
N ASP A 138 9.33 -11.41 0.92
CA ASP A 138 8.85 -12.39 1.90
C ASP A 138 7.35 -12.64 1.76
N GLU A 139 6.57 -11.59 1.53
CA GLU A 139 5.12 -11.68 1.38
C GLU A 139 4.74 -12.42 0.10
N VAL A 140 5.28 -12.00 -1.05
CA VAL A 140 4.98 -12.64 -2.34
C VAL A 140 5.48 -14.09 -2.38
N MET A 141 6.64 -14.39 -1.77
CA MET A 141 7.14 -15.76 -1.66
C MET A 141 6.21 -16.65 -0.86
N LYS A 142 5.74 -16.17 0.31
CA LYS A 142 4.78 -16.93 1.14
C LYS A 142 3.45 -17.13 0.42
N ALA A 143 2.96 -16.09 -0.28
CA ALA A 143 1.73 -16.18 -1.06
C ALA A 143 1.84 -17.25 -2.16
N TRP A 144 2.93 -17.23 -2.94
CA TRP A 144 3.16 -18.24 -3.97
C TRP A 144 3.42 -19.65 -3.40
N GLN A 145 4.02 -19.79 -2.21
CA GLN A 145 4.17 -21.08 -1.54
C GLN A 145 2.83 -21.68 -1.09
N LYS A 146 1.89 -20.84 -0.64
CA LYS A 146 0.55 -21.27 -0.20
C LYS A 146 -0.36 -21.65 -1.37
N SER A 147 -0.14 -21.05 -2.55
CA SER A 147 -0.92 -21.36 -3.74
C SER A 147 -0.37 -22.60 -4.46
N LYS A 148 -1.16 -23.67 -4.52
CA LYS A 148 -0.78 -24.95 -5.13
C LYS A 148 -0.19 -24.81 -6.54
N GLU A 149 -0.76 -23.96 -7.38
CA GLU A 149 -0.30 -23.79 -8.77
C GLU A 149 1.02 -23.00 -8.85
N HIS A 150 1.12 -21.89 -8.12
CA HIS A 150 2.34 -21.08 -8.07
C HIS A 150 3.51 -21.84 -7.43
N ASP A 151 3.24 -22.59 -6.36
CA ASP A 151 4.19 -23.44 -5.66
C ASP A 151 4.70 -24.56 -6.58
N ARG A 152 3.80 -25.20 -7.32
CA ARG A 152 4.15 -26.21 -8.33
C ARG A 152 5.06 -25.63 -9.40
N ALA A 153 4.79 -24.41 -9.88
CA ALA A 153 5.64 -23.73 -10.86
C ALA A 153 7.06 -23.49 -10.29
N MET A 154 7.17 -22.91 -9.09
CA MET A 154 8.46 -22.65 -8.42
C MET A 154 9.28 -23.92 -8.14
N LYS A 155 8.63 -25.08 -8.01
CA LYS A 155 9.28 -26.39 -7.77
C LYS A 155 9.48 -27.23 -9.03
N THR A 156 9.22 -26.68 -10.21
CA THR A 156 9.41 -27.40 -11.47
C THR A 156 10.88 -27.82 -11.65
N ASP A 157 11.11 -29.10 -11.93
CA ASP A 157 12.44 -29.75 -11.87
C ASP A 157 13.42 -29.26 -12.93
N ASN A 158 12.93 -28.98 -14.15
CA ASN A 158 13.76 -28.61 -15.29
C ASN A 158 13.99 -27.10 -15.43
N ILE A 159 13.39 -26.27 -14.58
CA ILE A 159 13.66 -24.83 -14.52
C ILE A 159 15.09 -24.60 -14.01
N LYS A 160 15.84 -23.79 -14.76
CA LYS A 160 17.25 -23.44 -14.50
C LYS A 160 17.48 -21.93 -14.41
N TYR A 161 16.63 -21.15 -15.06
CA TYR A 161 16.77 -19.71 -15.18
C TYR A 161 15.51 -19.02 -14.72
N ILE A 162 15.64 -17.81 -14.20
CA ILE A 162 14.51 -16.96 -13.80
C ILE A 162 14.73 -15.51 -14.18
N GLY A 163 13.62 -14.82 -14.38
CA GLY A 163 13.51 -13.38 -14.30
C GLY A 163 12.47 -13.04 -13.27
N VAL A 164 12.78 -12.11 -12.38
CA VAL A 164 11.79 -11.55 -11.45
C VAL A 164 11.82 -10.05 -11.59
N ALA A 165 10.64 -9.44 -11.54
CA ALA A 165 10.51 -8.01 -11.45
C ALA A 165 9.29 -7.64 -10.60
N ARG A 166 9.33 -6.44 -10.03
CA ARG A 166 8.19 -5.77 -9.42
C ARG A 166 8.08 -4.33 -9.88
N HIS A 167 6.86 -3.83 -9.99
CA HIS A 167 6.58 -2.44 -10.36
C HIS A 167 5.56 -1.83 -9.39
N TYR A 168 5.78 -0.58 -8.98
CA TYR A 168 4.84 0.19 -8.16
C TYR A 168 4.25 1.34 -8.96
N ASP A 169 2.92 1.37 -9.05
CA ASP A 169 2.19 2.56 -9.48
C ASP A 169 1.17 2.94 -8.40
N ARG A 170 1.38 4.10 -7.76
CA ARG A 170 0.45 4.65 -6.75
C ARG A 170 -0.97 4.85 -7.26
N ASN A 171 -1.14 5.04 -8.58
CA ASN A 171 -2.43 5.29 -9.21
C ASN A 171 -3.12 4.00 -9.65
N SER A 172 -2.41 2.88 -9.68
CA SER A 172 -2.99 1.59 -9.99
C SER A 172 -3.84 1.06 -8.82
N GLN A 173 -4.75 0.15 -9.13
CA GLN A 173 -5.67 -0.49 -8.20
C GLN A 173 -4.92 -1.24 -7.09
N PHE A 174 -3.82 -1.93 -7.43
CA PHE A 174 -3.12 -2.82 -6.50
C PHE A 174 -1.76 -2.31 -6.02
N GLY A 175 -1.30 -1.15 -6.50
CA GLY A 175 -0.02 -0.54 -6.11
C GLY A 175 1.17 -1.31 -6.65
N TRP A 176 1.54 -2.42 -5.99
CA TRP A 176 2.64 -3.29 -6.37
C TRP A 176 2.17 -4.44 -7.28
N TYR A 177 2.96 -4.74 -8.30
CA TYR A 177 2.77 -5.88 -9.19
C TYR A 177 4.07 -6.64 -9.32
N TRP A 178 4.01 -7.97 -9.27
CA TRP A 178 5.15 -8.87 -9.37
C TRP A 178 4.95 -9.85 -10.52
N THR A 179 6.04 -10.13 -11.23
CA THR A 179 6.12 -11.21 -12.20
C THR A 179 7.38 -12.03 -11.96
N LEU A 180 7.22 -13.35 -11.92
CA LEU A 180 8.30 -14.33 -11.93
C LEU A 180 8.18 -15.19 -13.18
N ASP A 181 9.04 -14.92 -14.14
CA ASP A 181 9.23 -15.74 -15.34
C ASP A 181 10.32 -16.78 -15.09
N MET A 182 10.05 -18.03 -15.46
CA MET A 182 10.93 -19.17 -15.21
C MET A 182 11.20 -19.90 -16.52
N GLY A 183 12.48 -20.18 -16.81
CA GLY A 183 12.94 -20.84 -18.03
C GLY A 183 13.80 -22.09 -17.78
N THR A 184 13.79 -23.00 -18.74
CA THR A 184 14.68 -24.16 -18.85
C THR A 184 15.98 -23.83 -19.61
N LYS A 185 16.02 -22.71 -20.33
CA LYS A 185 17.16 -22.21 -21.11
C LYS A 185 17.51 -20.76 -20.69
N GLY A 186 18.77 -20.39 -20.86
CA GLY A 186 19.24 -19.02 -20.66
C GLY A 186 19.39 -18.28 -22.00
N LYS A 187 19.78 -17.01 -21.94
CA LYS A 187 20.02 -16.12 -23.08
C LYS A 187 20.92 -16.80 -24.11
N GLY A 188 20.43 -16.96 -25.34
CA GLY A 188 21.19 -17.47 -26.48
C GLY A 188 21.09 -18.98 -26.76
N GLY A 189 20.19 -19.73 -26.10
CA GLY A 189 19.81 -21.08 -26.55
C GLY A 189 20.92 -22.15 -26.57
N LYS A 190 22.10 -21.88 -25.99
CA LYS A 190 23.12 -22.90 -25.79
C LYS A 190 22.83 -23.71 -24.53
N LYS A 191 22.89 -25.04 -24.65
CA LYS A 191 23.05 -25.95 -23.50
C LYS A 191 24.34 -25.56 -22.81
N ASP A 192 24.25 -24.85 -21.69
CA ASP A 192 25.45 -24.49 -20.97
C ASP A 192 26.01 -25.74 -20.27
N SER A 193 27.26 -26.01 -20.62
CA SER A 193 28.12 -27.02 -20.02
C SER A 193 28.42 -26.53 -18.61
N GLY A 194 28.50 -27.42 -17.65
CA GLY A 194 28.74 -27.04 -16.26
C GLY A 194 29.98 -26.18 -16.13
N ASP A 195 29.83 -25.03 -15.47
CA ASP A 195 30.86 -24.51 -14.59
C ASP A 195 30.19 -23.93 -13.34
N ASP A 196 30.69 -24.46 -12.23
CA ASP A 196 30.31 -24.22 -10.86
C ASP A 196 31.17 -23.04 -10.39
N ASN A 197 30.57 -21.88 -10.15
CA ASN A 197 31.21 -20.90 -9.30
C ASN A 197 30.14 -20.17 -8.48
N SER A 198 30.13 -20.51 -7.20
CA SER A 198 29.30 -19.92 -6.16
C SER A 198 30.14 -18.88 -5.45
N ASP A 199 29.95 -17.62 -5.79
CA ASP A 199 30.49 -16.53 -4.98
C ASP A 199 29.58 -16.33 -3.76
N GLU A 200 29.95 -17.07 -2.71
CA GLU A 200 29.45 -16.99 -1.35
C GLU A 200 29.93 -15.68 -0.70
N VAL A 201 28.98 -14.79 -0.36
CA VAL A 201 29.26 -13.65 0.53
C VAL A 201 28.74 -13.98 1.92
N THR A 202 29.64 -14.45 2.78
CA THR A 202 29.43 -14.52 4.23
C THR A 202 30.06 -13.29 4.89
N PRO A 203 29.38 -12.59 5.82
CA PRO A 203 30.07 -11.66 6.71
C PRO A 203 30.43 -12.38 8.02
N THR A 204 31.73 -12.42 8.34
CA THR A 204 32.26 -12.82 9.66
C THR A 204 32.36 -11.58 10.58
N PRO A 205 32.08 -11.70 11.89
CA PRO A 205 32.25 -10.59 12.84
C PRO A 205 33.72 -10.50 13.30
N LYS A 206 34.29 -9.29 13.28
CA LYS A 206 35.58 -8.99 13.93
C LYS A 206 35.34 -8.39 15.30
N ASN A 207 35.88 -9.05 16.31
CA ASN A 207 36.10 -8.51 17.64
C ASN A 207 37.59 -8.68 17.96
N GLN A 208 38.29 -7.61 18.33
CA GLN A 208 39.36 -7.62 19.36
C GLN A 208 40.03 -6.25 19.49
N GLY A 209 40.19 -5.85 20.75
CA GLY A 209 41.05 -4.78 21.24
C GLY A 209 40.97 -4.68 22.75
N LYS A 210 41.68 -5.56 23.46
CA LYS A 210 41.92 -5.55 24.91
C LYS A 210 43.09 -4.62 25.25
N ASP A 211 43.00 -3.95 26.40
CA ASP A 211 44.01 -3.77 27.46
C ASP A 211 43.46 -2.71 28.44
N GLY A 212 43.61 -2.76 29.76
CA GLY A 212 44.41 -3.59 30.62
C GLY A 212 44.03 -3.36 32.10
N ASP A 213 44.60 -4.22 32.93
CA ASP A 213 44.35 -4.55 34.33
C ASP A 213 44.72 -3.45 35.35
N LYS A 214 43.98 -3.36 36.48
CA LYS A 214 44.56 -3.14 37.83
C LYS A 214 43.55 -3.30 38.99
N LYS A 215 43.84 -4.35 39.76
CA LYS A 215 43.42 -4.84 41.09
C LYS A 215 43.07 -3.86 42.25
N GLU A 216 42.11 -4.39 43.04
CA GLU A 216 41.98 -4.53 44.51
C GLU A 216 41.90 -3.34 45.50
N GLY A 217 40.85 -3.40 46.35
CA GLY A 217 40.79 -2.79 47.68
C GLY A 217 39.49 -3.13 48.44
N LYS A 218 39.61 -3.84 49.56
CA LYS A 218 38.52 -4.34 50.45
C LYS A 218 38.21 -3.38 51.61
N GLY A 219 36.95 -3.43 52.11
CA GLY A 219 36.51 -2.98 53.46
C GLY A 219 35.66 -1.70 53.43
N LYS A 220 34.64 -1.45 54.26
CA LYS A 220 34.11 -2.05 55.49
C LYS A 220 32.72 -1.40 55.79
N LYS A 221 31.87 -2.08 56.56
CA LYS A 221 30.55 -1.63 57.09
C LYS A 221 30.63 -0.37 57.97
N ASP A 222 29.61 0.50 57.93
CA ASP A 222 28.64 0.83 59.02
C ASP A 222 27.63 1.90 58.51
N GLY A 223 26.32 1.81 58.79
CA GLY A 223 25.60 2.67 59.77
C GLY A 223 25.58 4.15 59.35
N THR A 224 24.46 4.84 59.08
CA THR A 224 23.42 5.24 60.04
C THR A 224 22.32 6.08 59.34
N THR A 225 21.11 6.02 59.90
CA THR A 225 20.02 7.04 59.95
C THR A 225 19.23 7.44 58.69
N LYS A 226 17.92 7.13 58.75
CA LYS A 226 16.85 7.63 57.89
C LYS A 226 16.48 9.06 58.25
N GLU A 227 16.33 9.93 57.25
CA GLU A 227 15.67 11.22 57.34
C GLU A 227 14.35 11.15 56.52
N PRO A 228 13.22 11.73 56.99
CA PRO A 228 11.92 11.51 56.37
C PRO A 228 11.77 12.36 55.10
N THR A 229 11.54 11.69 53.96
CA THR A 229 11.16 12.34 52.70
C THR A 229 9.84 13.08 52.86
N ALA A 230 9.85 14.38 52.55
CA ALA A 230 8.69 15.25 52.56
C ALA A 230 7.53 14.70 51.71
N THR A 231 6.31 14.81 52.24
CA THR A 231 5.06 14.52 51.55
C THR A 231 4.95 15.36 50.28
N ALA A 232 4.82 14.70 49.13
CA ALA A 232 4.58 15.38 47.85
C ALA A 232 3.26 16.16 47.93
N THR A 233 3.37 17.47 47.76
CA THR A 233 2.23 18.35 47.49
C THR A 233 1.66 17.96 46.12
N VAL A 234 0.37 17.64 46.07
CA VAL A 234 -0.38 17.44 44.82
C VAL A 234 -0.30 18.73 44.00
N THR A 235 0.48 18.71 42.92
CA THR A 235 0.43 19.71 41.87
C THR A 235 -0.97 19.66 41.25
N PRO A 236 -1.68 20.79 41.09
CA PRO A 236 -2.97 20.79 40.40
C PRO A 236 -2.79 20.24 38.99
N THR A 237 -3.63 19.27 38.62
CA THR A 237 -3.76 18.76 37.25
C THR A 237 -3.94 19.95 36.30
N PRO A 238 -3.13 20.11 35.24
CA PRO A 238 -3.31 21.19 34.29
C PRO A 238 -4.74 21.14 33.75
N THR A 239 -5.44 22.27 33.84
CA THR A 239 -6.72 22.45 33.15
C THR A 239 -6.47 22.27 31.65
N PRO A 240 -7.20 21.39 30.94
CA PRO A 240 -6.99 21.17 29.51
C PRO A 240 -7.20 22.50 28.78
N SER A 241 -6.15 23.01 28.15
CA SER A 241 -6.15 24.28 27.42
C SER A 241 -6.39 24.09 25.92
N GLY A 242 -6.57 22.85 25.45
CA GLY A 242 -6.77 22.57 24.04
C GLY A 242 -8.22 22.74 23.59
N THR A 243 -8.39 22.95 22.29
CA THR A 243 -9.71 23.00 21.66
C THR A 243 -10.35 21.62 21.73
N ARG A 244 -11.61 21.55 22.21
CA ARG A 244 -12.33 20.28 22.38
C ARG A 244 -13.20 20.01 21.16
N LEU A 245 -13.15 18.79 20.64
CA LEU A 245 -13.90 18.32 19.49
C LEU A 245 -14.89 17.23 19.94
N LYS A 246 -16.19 17.47 19.78
CA LYS A 246 -17.23 16.49 20.10
C LYS A 246 -17.58 15.69 18.85
N LEU A 247 -17.33 14.38 18.89
CA LEU A 247 -17.48 13.45 17.77
C LEU A 247 -18.69 12.54 17.97
N SER A 248 -19.28 12.14 16.85
CA SER A 248 -20.35 11.14 16.76
C SER A 248 -20.09 10.29 15.52
N VAL A 249 -19.53 9.10 15.72
CA VAL A 249 -19.03 8.23 14.66
C VAL A 249 -19.94 7.01 14.51
N LYS A 250 -20.43 6.78 13.29
CA LYS A 250 -21.17 5.57 12.92
C LYS A 250 -20.20 4.56 12.31
N ILE A 251 -20.33 3.30 12.69
CA ILE A 251 -19.63 2.17 12.10
C ILE A 251 -20.68 1.25 11.47
N PRO A 252 -20.66 1.00 10.14
CA PRO A 252 -21.56 0.02 9.51
C PRO A 252 -21.42 -1.34 10.19
N GLY A 253 -22.55 -2.02 10.40
CA GLY A 253 -22.59 -3.28 11.16
C GLY A 253 -22.80 -3.12 12.67
N ILE A 254 -22.56 -1.92 13.24
CA ILE A 254 -22.75 -1.64 14.67
C ILE A 254 -23.94 -0.70 14.89
N GLY A 255 -24.79 -1.04 15.87
CA GLY A 255 -26.00 -0.31 16.22
C GLY A 255 -27.15 -0.46 15.23
N GLY A 256 -28.30 0.14 15.54
CA GLY A 256 -29.47 0.20 14.65
C GLY A 256 -29.98 -1.18 14.19
N SER A 257 -29.85 -1.47 12.89
CA SER A 257 -30.19 -2.77 12.29
C SER A 257 -29.07 -3.81 12.32
N GLY A 258 -27.85 -3.42 12.73
CA GLY A 258 -26.71 -4.31 12.94
C GLY A 258 -26.62 -4.79 14.40
N ASN A 259 -25.39 -5.01 14.88
CA ASN A 259 -25.11 -5.46 16.23
C ASN A 259 -25.35 -4.33 17.25
N ARG A 260 -26.41 -4.47 18.07
CA ARG A 260 -26.79 -3.47 19.10
C ARG A 260 -26.00 -3.59 20.40
N ARG A 261 -25.17 -4.62 20.54
CA ARG A 261 -24.36 -4.89 21.73
C ARG A 261 -22.96 -5.29 21.27
N PRO A 262 -22.21 -4.36 20.63
CA PRO A 262 -20.84 -4.64 20.23
C PRO A 262 -20.01 -5.07 21.46
N PHE A 263 -19.11 -6.02 21.29
CA PHE A 263 -18.18 -6.41 22.35
C PHE A 263 -17.28 -5.21 22.72
N ASP A 264 -16.82 -4.47 21.72
CA ASP A 264 -16.02 -3.26 21.89
C ASP A 264 -16.92 -2.05 22.19
N GLN A 265 -17.20 -1.82 23.46
CA GLN A 265 -17.98 -0.66 23.91
C GLN A 265 -17.19 0.65 23.83
N GLU A 266 -15.87 0.57 23.77
CA GLU A 266 -14.95 1.71 23.65
C GLU A 266 -14.00 1.47 22.47
N ARG A 267 -13.75 2.52 21.69
CA ARG A 267 -12.81 2.48 20.57
C ARG A 267 -11.99 3.75 20.53
N ASP A 268 -10.70 3.59 20.26
CA ASP A 268 -9.80 4.71 20.05
C ASP A 268 -10.03 5.34 18.67
N ILE A 269 -9.84 6.66 18.62
CA ILE A 269 -9.96 7.48 17.42
C ILE A 269 -8.77 8.41 17.32
N GLU A 270 -8.20 8.46 16.13
CA GLU A 270 -7.20 9.45 15.74
C GLU A 270 -7.89 10.60 15.00
N VAL A 271 -7.53 11.82 15.38
CA VAL A 271 -8.05 13.06 14.81
C VAL A 271 -6.88 13.86 14.25
N PHE A 272 -6.96 14.23 12.97
CA PHE A 272 -5.98 15.07 12.28
C PHE A 272 -6.64 16.38 11.89
N VAL A 273 -6.10 17.49 12.37
CA VAL A 273 -6.59 18.84 12.08
C VAL A 273 -5.62 19.54 11.15
N SER A 274 -6.10 19.98 10.00
CA SER A 274 -5.34 20.74 9.01
C SER A 274 -5.96 22.11 8.77
N ASP A 275 -5.13 23.08 8.43
CA ASP A 275 -5.58 24.42 8.04
C ASP A 275 -6.28 24.41 6.66
N ARG A 276 -6.61 25.59 6.14
CA ARG A 276 -7.29 25.73 4.84
C ARG A 276 -6.42 25.33 3.64
N ASN A 277 -5.11 25.24 3.83
CA ASN A 277 -4.14 24.83 2.82
C ASN A 277 -3.74 23.36 2.97
N ASP A 278 -4.48 22.61 3.80
CA ASP A 278 -4.22 21.20 4.11
C ASP A 278 -2.88 20.95 4.81
N THR A 279 -2.36 21.96 5.53
CA THR A 279 -1.20 21.78 6.40
C THR A 279 -1.68 21.31 7.77
N GLN A 280 -1.22 20.14 8.23
CA GLN A 280 -1.57 19.62 9.54
C GLN A 280 -1.05 20.53 10.65
N VAL A 281 -1.94 20.98 11.53
CA VAL A 281 -1.68 21.89 12.64
C VAL A 281 -1.88 21.23 14.01
N ALA A 282 -2.59 20.11 14.06
CA ALA A 282 -2.74 19.29 15.26
C ALA A 282 -3.08 17.85 14.90
N ASP A 283 -2.72 16.94 15.81
CA ASP A 283 -3.18 15.57 15.85
C ASP A 283 -3.48 15.17 17.30
N ALA A 284 -4.47 14.31 17.48
CA ALA A 284 -4.88 13.84 18.80
C ALA A 284 -5.41 12.41 18.73
N ILE A 285 -5.22 11.69 19.82
CA ILE A 285 -5.84 10.39 20.05
C ILE A 285 -6.80 10.54 21.23
N GLY A 286 -7.96 9.91 21.14
CA GLY A 286 -8.79 9.70 22.32
C GLY A 286 -9.76 8.57 22.11
N THR A 287 -10.67 8.40 23.06
CA THR A 287 -11.54 7.22 23.11
C THR A 287 -12.99 7.67 22.97
N LEU A 288 -13.76 6.97 22.13
CA LEU A 288 -15.20 7.14 22.01
C LEU A 288 -15.93 5.93 22.61
N THR A 289 -17.09 6.16 23.21
CA THR A 289 -17.92 5.13 23.82
C THR A 289 -19.18 4.91 23.00
N PHE A 290 -19.59 3.66 22.79
CA PHE A 290 -20.85 3.35 22.12
C PHE A 290 -22.04 3.88 22.92
N ASP A 291 -22.94 4.60 22.26
CA ASP A 291 -24.09 5.27 22.88
C ASP A 291 -25.25 4.32 23.22
N GLY A 292 -25.09 3.02 22.95
CA GLY A 292 -26.15 2.02 23.10
C GLY A 292 -27.17 2.03 21.96
N SER A 293 -26.98 2.85 20.92
CA SER A 293 -27.92 3.02 19.82
C SER A 293 -27.27 2.82 18.44
N ASN A 294 -26.44 3.74 17.98
CA ASN A 294 -25.94 3.82 16.59
C ASN A 294 -24.54 4.43 16.46
N PHE A 295 -24.01 5.06 17.51
CA PHE A 295 -22.82 5.88 17.40
C PHE A 295 -21.82 5.61 18.53
N TYR A 296 -20.54 5.66 18.19
CA TYR A 296 -19.48 5.94 19.15
C TYR A 296 -19.39 7.45 19.33
N VAL A 297 -19.50 7.92 20.57
CA VAL A 297 -19.55 9.34 20.92
C VAL A 297 -18.51 9.69 21.97
N GLY A 298 -18.01 10.92 21.93
CA GLY A 298 -17.00 11.38 22.88
C GLY A 298 -16.48 12.77 22.57
N GLU A 299 -15.68 13.30 23.48
CA GLU A 299 -15.01 14.59 23.34
C GLU A 299 -13.50 14.42 23.38
N ILE A 300 -12.84 14.81 22.31
CA ILE A 300 -11.39 14.71 22.15
C ILE A 300 -10.78 16.09 22.36
N ASP A 301 -9.71 16.15 23.14
CA ASP A 301 -8.88 17.34 23.24
C ASP A 301 -7.89 17.34 22.06
N SER A 302 -7.86 18.39 21.24
CA SER A 302 -6.94 18.49 20.11
C SER A 302 -5.47 18.69 20.53
N GLY A 303 -5.16 18.78 21.82
CA GLY A 303 -3.81 18.96 22.37
C GLY A 303 -3.25 20.38 22.21
N VAL A 304 -3.88 21.20 21.37
CA VAL A 304 -3.52 22.61 21.11
C VAL A 304 -4.76 23.50 21.16
N THR A 305 -4.57 24.78 21.49
CA THR A 305 -5.61 25.80 21.34
C THR A 305 -5.67 26.23 19.88
N LEU A 306 -6.71 25.78 19.16
CA LEU A 306 -6.94 26.16 17.77
C LEU A 306 -7.59 27.56 17.72
N PRO A 307 -7.01 28.53 16.99
CA PRO A 307 -7.67 29.80 16.73
C PRO A 307 -9.04 29.60 16.07
N GLY A 308 -9.97 30.52 16.32
CA GLY A 308 -11.26 30.50 15.66
C GLY A 308 -11.12 30.58 14.14
N GLY A 309 -11.71 29.64 13.40
CA GLY A 309 -11.50 29.57 11.95
C GLY A 309 -11.98 28.29 11.28
N ALA A 310 -11.67 28.18 9.99
CA ALA A 310 -12.10 27.10 9.11
C ALA A 310 -10.98 26.05 8.97
N TYR A 311 -11.28 24.79 9.28
CA TYR A 311 -10.31 23.68 9.28
C TYR A 311 -10.79 22.48 8.48
N ILE A 312 -9.85 21.68 7.99
CA ILE A 312 -10.09 20.34 7.48
C ILE A 312 -9.83 19.39 8.65
N ILE A 313 -10.82 18.58 9.03
CA ILE A 313 -10.67 17.59 10.09
C ILE A 313 -10.81 16.21 9.45
N ARG A 314 -9.81 15.37 9.61
CA ARG A 314 -9.84 13.95 9.24
C ARG A 314 -9.84 13.10 10.49
N VAL A 315 -10.52 11.97 10.45
CA VAL A 315 -10.54 11.01 11.55
C VAL A 315 -10.37 9.58 11.02
N ARG A 316 -9.81 8.71 11.85
CA ARG A 316 -9.81 7.26 11.64
C ARG A 316 -9.88 6.55 12.99
N MET A 317 -10.47 5.37 13.01
CA MET A 317 -10.35 4.36 14.07
C MET A 317 -9.53 3.17 13.53
N ASP A 318 -9.14 2.26 14.41
CA ASP A 318 -8.48 1.01 14.02
C ASP A 318 -9.26 0.27 12.94
N ASN A 319 -8.52 -0.21 11.94
CA ASN A 319 -9.01 -0.92 10.76
C ASN A 319 -10.02 -0.16 9.90
N THR A 320 -10.12 1.17 10.05
CA THR A 320 -10.99 2.01 9.22
C THR A 320 -10.22 2.89 8.25
N LEU A 321 -10.85 3.18 7.11
CA LEU A 321 -10.41 4.24 6.22
C LEU A 321 -10.42 5.59 6.95
N ARG A 322 -9.36 6.37 6.75
CA ARG A 322 -9.32 7.78 7.14
C ARG A 322 -10.33 8.56 6.30
N LYS A 323 -11.08 9.43 6.98
CA LYS A 323 -12.14 10.20 6.32
C LYS A 323 -12.19 11.63 6.79
N VAL A 324 -12.43 12.54 5.85
CA VAL A 324 -12.72 13.94 6.16
C VAL A 324 -14.10 14.05 6.81
N VAL A 325 -14.18 14.71 7.97
CA VAL A 325 -15.40 14.88 8.79
C VAL A 325 -16.53 15.56 8.02
N SER A 326 -16.19 16.51 7.14
CA SER A 326 -17.16 17.26 6.34
C SER A 326 -16.58 17.54 4.95
N GLY A 327 -17.41 17.47 3.90
CA GLY A 327 -17.04 17.91 2.55
C GLY A 327 -16.83 19.43 2.42
N GLN A 328 -17.00 20.17 3.52
CA GLN A 328 -16.70 21.59 3.67
C GLN A 328 -15.84 21.80 4.91
N PHE A 329 -15.21 22.98 5.03
CA PHE A 329 -14.45 23.33 6.22
C PHE A 329 -15.31 23.30 7.48
N VAL A 330 -14.76 22.73 8.56
CA VAL A 330 -15.34 22.78 9.90
C VAL A 330 -14.98 24.12 10.52
N GLN A 331 -16.00 24.85 11.01
CA GLN A 331 -15.80 26.10 11.73
C GLN A 331 -15.54 25.81 13.22
N ILE A 332 -14.33 26.13 13.68
CA ILE A 332 -13.92 26.01 15.07
C ILE A 332 -14.07 27.35 15.76
N LYS A 333 -14.65 27.31 16.97
CA LYS A 333 -14.66 28.39 17.95
C LYS A 333 -13.61 28.11 19.01
N GLU A 334 -12.72 29.07 19.19
CA GLU A 334 -11.65 28.99 20.17
C GLU A 334 -12.19 28.80 21.60
N ALA A 335 -11.45 28.06 22.43
CA ALA A 335 -11.74 27.85 23.85
C ALA A 335 -13.16 27.32 24.18
N THR A 336 -13.77 26.57 23.25
CA THR A 336 -15.07 25.92 23.46
C THR A 336 -15.08 24.47 22.96
N VAL A 337 -16.12 23.72 23.33
CA VAL A 337 -16.40 22.41 22.76
C VAL A 337 -17.09 22.59 21.40
N ASN A 338 -16.45 22.09 20.35
CA ASN A 338 -16.92 22.18 18.97
C ASN A 338 -17.55 20.86 18.55
N ALA A 339 -18.87 20.85 18.39
CA ALA A 339 -19.59 19.69 17.88
C ALA A 339 -19.36 19.52 16.39
N LEU A 340 -18.85 18.35 16.02
CA LEU A 340 -18.60 17.97 14.64
C LEU A 340 -19.85 17.29 14.03
N PRO A 341 -20.04 17.38 12.71
CA PRO A 341 -21.03 16.58 12.01
C PRO A 341 -20.87 15.09 12.30
N GLN A 342 -21.98 14.36 12.25
CA GLN A 342 -21.93 12.90 12.31
C GLN A 342 -21.16 12.35 11.11
N ILE A 343 -20.32 11.36 11.34
CA ILE A 343 -19.50 10.74 10.29
C ILE A 343 -19.61 9.22 10.35
N THR A 344 -19.67 8.59 9.17
CA THR A 344 -19.55 7.14 9.03
C THR A 344 -18.11 6.79 8.65
N LEU A 345 -17.44 5.98 9.47
CA LEU A 345 -16.16 5.36 9.15
C LEU A 345 -16.37 3.93 8.66
N TYR A 346 -15.69 3.57 7.58
CA TYR A 346 -15.79 2.26 6.95
C TYR A 346 -14.61 1.41 7.38
N GLN A 347 -14.89 0.22 7.90
CA GLN A 347 -13.88 -0.74 8.33
C GLN A 347 -13.33 -1.54 7.14
N GLY A 348 -12.30 -2.33 7.38
CA GLY A 348 -11.70 -3.23 6.40
C GLY A 348 -10.33 -2.78 5.88
N ASP A 349 -9.71 -1.76 6.47
CA ASP A 349 -8.33 -1.35 6.20
C ASP A 349 -7.41 -2.00 7.25
N PHE A 350 -7.25 -3.32 7.17
CA PHE A 350 -6.61 -4.14 8.20
C PHE A 350 -5.08 -3.99 8.21
N ASP A 351 -4.47 -3.54 7.11
CA ASP A 351 -3.04 -3.18 7.07
C ASP A 351 -2.78 -1.67 7.26
N GLN A 352 -3.84 -0.89 7.55
CA GLN A 352 -3.81 0.53 7.86
C GLN A 352 -3.16 1.42 6.79
N ASN A 353 -3.31 1.04 5.52
CA ASN A 353 -2.74 1.75 4.38
C ASN A 353 -3.68 2.84 3.81
N ASN A 354 -4.86 3.05 4.43
CA ASN A 354 -5.94 3.93 3.99
C ASN A 354 -6.58 3.51 2.66
N ARG A 355 -6.60 2.22 2.35
CA ARG A 355 -7.35 1.59 1.26
C ARG A 355 -7.94 0.29 1.78
N VAL A 356 -9.07 -0.10 1.18
CA VAL A 356 -9.60 -1.45 1.33
C VAL A 356 -9.39 -2.15 0.00
N ASP A 357 -8.37 -3.00 -0.07
CA ASP A 357 -7.96 -3.69 -1.28
C ASP A 357 -7.72 -5.20 -1.02
N ILE A 358 -7.21 -5.92 -2.03
CA ILE A 358 -7.04 -7.37 -1.95
C ILE A 358 -6.12 -7.80 -0.78
N ARG A 359 -5.26 -6.91 -0.27
CA ARG A 359 -4.46 -7.18 0.95
C ARG A 359 -5.34 -7.36 2.16
N ASP A 360 -6.33 -6.49 2.33
CA ASP A 360 -7.29 -6.57 3.42
C ASP A 360 -8.15 -7.82 3.30
N TYR A 361 -8.57 -8.15 2.07
CA TYR A 361 -9.24 -9.43 1.81
C TYR A 361 -8.38 -10.62 2.24
N ASN A 362 -7.09 -10.61 1.92
CA ASN A 362 -6.17 -11.69 2.27
C ASN A 362 -5.95 -11.76 3.79
N ILE A 363 -5.92 -10.63 4.49
CA ILE A 363 -5.88 -10.57 5.97
C ILE A 363 -7.16 -11.17 6.54
N PHE A 364 -8.33 -10.76 6.03
CA PHE A 364 -9.63 -11.30 6.41
C PHE A 364 -9.72 -12.81 6.20
N ALA A 365 -9.38 -13.28 5.01
CA ALA A 365 -9.43 -14.69 4.64
C ALA A 365 -8.49 -15.54 5.49
N LYS A 366 -7.28 -15.04 5.79
CA LYS A 366 -6.35 -15.71 6.71
C LYS A 366 -6.96 -15.84 8.12
N CYS A 367 -7.68 -14.82 8.58
CA CYS A 367 -8.28 -14.85 9.90
C CYS A 367 -9.47 -15.80 10.05
N LEU A 368 -10.14 -16.18 8.95
CA LEU A 368 -11.15 -17.25 8.98
C LEU A 368 -10.56 -18.62 9.36
N GLU A 369 -9.26 -18.83 9.12
CA GLU A 369 -8.59 -20.11 9.35
C GLU A 369 -7.72 -20.15 10.62
N GLU A 370 -7.04 -19.04 10.97
CA GLU A 370 -5.87 -19.10 11.88
C GLU A 370 -5.75 -17.96 12.92
N CYS A 371 -6.71 -17.04 13.09
CA CYS A 371 -6.50 -15.91 14.02
C CYS A 371 -6.83 -16.26 15.49
N ASP A 372 -5.80 -16.21 16.35
CA ASP A 372 -5.91 -16.30 17.83
C ASP A 372 -6.51 -15.03 18.46
N GLU A 373 -6.38 -13.88 17.80
CA GLU A 373 -6.98 -12.59 18.19
C GLU A 373 -8.13 -12.25 17.24
N GLY A 374 -9.32 -12.77 17.52
CA GLY A 374 -10.51 -12.60 16.67
C GLY A 374 -11.03 -11.16 16.48
N ALA A 375 -10.42 -10.16 17.13
CA ALA A 375 -10.93 -8.79 17.19
C ALA A 375 -10.63 -7.93 15.94
N VAL A 376 -9.60 -8.26 15.15
CA VAL A 376 -9.17 -7.37 14.05
C VAL A 376 -10.16 -7.37 12.89
N VAL A 377 -10.76 -8.53 12.59
CA VAL A 377 -11.61 -8.74 11.41
C VAL A 377 -13.09 -9.02 11.75
N ASP A 378 -13.44 -9.05 13.04
CA ASP A 378 -14.83 -9.05 13.53
C ASP A 378 -15.38 -7.63 13.37
N LEU A 379 -15.92 -7.36 12.19
CA LEU A 379 -16.37 -6.03 11.78
C LEU A 379 -17.67 -5.64 12.47
N ASN A 380 -18.53 -6.60 12.82
CA ASN A 380 -19.77 -6.31 13.54
C ASN A 380 -19.58 -6.33 15.08
N SER A 381 -18.40 -6.71 15.57
CA SER A 381 -18.02 -6.81 16.99
C SER A 381 -18.95 -7.75 17.78
N ASP A 382 -19.37 -8.88 17.22
CA ASP A 382 -20.25 -9.86 17.88
C ASP A 382 -19.51 -11.03 18.54
N GLY A 383 -18.17 -11.02 18.46
CA GLY A 383 -17.28 -12.04 18.99
C GLY A 383 -17.09 -13.23 18.06
N LYS A 384 -17.54 -13.15 16.81
CA LYS A 384 -17.37 -14.17 15.78
C LYS A 384 -16.87 -13.54 14.50
N ILE A 385 -16.17 -14.36 13.72
CA ILE A 385 -15.79 -14.02 12.35
C ILE A 385 -16.62 -14.91 11.44
N ASP A 386 -17.62 -14.35 10.77
CA ASP A 386 -18.53 -15.11 9.92
C ASP A 386 -18.97 -14.35 8.66
N ILE A 387 -20.03 -14.85 8.01
CA ILE A 387 -20.54 -14.29 6.75
C ILE A 387 -21.04 -12.84 6.91
N LEU A 388 -21.40 -12.41 8.13
CA LEU A 388 -21.82 -11.04 8.40
C LEU A 388 -20.64 -10.08 8.24
N ASP A 389 -19.46 -10.42 8.75
CA ASP A 389 -18.25 -9.61 8.61
C ASP A 389 -17.79 -9.56 7.15
N PHE A 390 -17.88 -10.70 6.46
CA PHE A 390 -17.58 -10.75 5.03
C PHE A 390 -18.50 -9.81 4.22
N ASN A 391 -19.79 -9.77 4.52
CA ASN A 391 -20.73 -8.89 3.84
C ASN A 391 -20.42 -7.40 4.10
N LEU A 392 -20.03 -7.06 5.34
CA LEU A 392 -19.61 -5.70 5.69
C LEU A 392 -18.33 -5.30 4.96
N LEU A 393 -17.35 -6.20 4.91
CA LEU A 393 -16.11 -5.97 4.17
C LEU A 393 -16.39 -5.77 2.67
N ASN A 394 -17.25 -6.62 2.08
CA ASN A 394 -17.64 -6.53 0.67
C ASN A 394 -18.43 -5.24 0.34
N GLU A 395 -19.21 -4.71 1.29
CA GLU A 395 -19.85 -3.41 1.13
C GLU A 395 -18.81 -2.30 0.94
N VAL A 396 -17.69 -2.35 1.68
CA VAL A 396 -16.63 -1.33 1.58
C VAL A 396 -15.86 -1.46 0.26
N PHE A 397 -15.50 -2.69 -0.14
CA PHE A 397 -14.87 -2.97 -1.44
C PHE A 397 -15.63 -2.40 -2.64
N THR A 398 -16.96 -2.42 -2.56
CA THR A 398 -17.83 -2.03 -3.67
C THR A 398 -18.17 -0.54 -3.68
N THR A 399 -17.84 0.22 -2.63
CA THR A 399 -18.41 1.55 -2.44
C THR A 399 -17.43 2.67 -2.07
N GLN A 400 -16.20 2.42 -1.60
CA GLN A 400 -15.34 3.48 -1.06
C GLN A 400 -13.84 3.33 -1.37
N GLN A 401 -13.16 4.47 -1.52
CA GLN A 401 -11.69 4.59 -1.37
C GLN A 401 -11.40 5.61 -0.26
N GLY A 402 -10.30 5.44 0.48
CA GLY A 402 -9.91 6.36 1.56
C GLY A 402 -9.67 7.79 1.06
N ALA A 403 -9.78 8.76 1.98
CA ALA A 403 -9.67 10.19 1.68
C ALA A 403 -8.35 10.83 2.12
#